data_AF-A0A5D6WAV9-F1
#
_entry.id   AF-A0A5D6WAV9-F1
#
_cell.length_a   1.000
_cell.length_b   1.000
_cell.length_c   1.000
_cell.angle_alpha   90.00
_cell.angle_beta   90.00
_cell.angle_gamma   90.00
#
_symmetry.space_group_name_H-M   'P 1'
#
loop_
_entity.id
_entity.type
_entity.pdbx_description
1 polymer ?
#
loop_
_entity_poly.entity_id
_entity_poly.type
_entity_poly.pdbx_seq_one_letter_code
_entity_poly.pdbx_strand_id
1 'polypeptide(L)'
;MAKMTHMKKQENQKSHFNHISHKEALVLTKIQQIKHQKSMDYWKQLVIAQQQSGFSVTEYCRQQDIKYNAFYYWLRKIREEALESLPQLPEKSTTNPQVAVLSATTVTAAVQTQSSSLKLFCGPVSLEVNEQTSNEMLMQTLRCIKEVFGIC
;
A
#
# COMPACT_ATOMS: atom_id res chain seq x y z
N MET A 1 -45.81 47.27 14.13
CA MET A 1 -45.19 46.49 13.03
C MET A 1 -43.65 46.57 12.97
N ALA A 2 -43.02 47.66 13.45
CA ALA A 2 -41.56 47.86 13.34
C ALA A 2 -40.67 46.95 14.22
N LYS A 3 -41.14 46.42 15.35
CA LYS A 3 -40.35 45.48 16.18
C LYS A 3 -40.13 44.12 15.49
N MET A 4 -41.13 43.66 14.73
CA MET A 4 -41.11 42.37 14.03
C MET A 4 -40.10 42.34 12.88
N THR A 5 -39.88 43.48 12.21
CA THR A 5 -38.92 43.60 11.10
C THR A 5 -37.47 43.67 11.61
N HIS A 6 -37.24 44.29 12.76
CA HIS A 6 -35.90 44.37 13.37
C HIS A 6 -35.41 43.02 13.91
N MET A 7 -36.30 42.21 14.50
CA MET A 7 -35.97 40.84 14.94
C MET A 7 -35.63 39.92 13.76
N LYS A 8 -36.44 39.95 12.68
CA LYS A 8 -36.16 39.20 11.45
C LYS A 8 -34.84 39.60 10.79
N LYS A 9 -34.45 40.89 10.85
CA LYS A 9 -33.17 41.37 10.32
C LYS A 9 -31.97 40.82 11.11
N GLN A 10 -32.06 40.77 12.44
CA GLN A 10 -30.98 40.20 13.27
C GLN A 10 -30.84 38.69 13.10
N GLU A 11 -31.95 37.96 12.97
CA GLU A 11 -31.93 36.51 12.76
C GLU A 11 -31.36 36.15 11.38
N ASN A 12 -31.72 36.89 10.34
CA ASN A 12 -31.15 36.71 9.00
C ASN A 12 -29.65 37.02 8.97
N GLN A 13 -29.20 38.03 9.71
CA GLN A 13 -27.76 38.36 9.81
C GLN A 13 -26.97 37.29 10.57
N LYS A 14 -27.52 36.72 11.64
CA LYS A 14 -26.93 35.59 12.37
C LYS A 14 -26.85 34.34 11.49
N SER A 15 -27.92 34.04 10.75
CA SER A 15 -27.95 32.92 9.80
C SER A 15 -26.90 33.07 8.69
N HIS A 16 -26.77 34.27 8.13
CA HIS A 16 -25.78 34.57 7.11
C HIS A 16 -24.33 34.41 7.62
N PHE A 17 -24.04 34.90 8.82
CA PHE A 17 -22.72 34.77 9.44
C PHE A 17 -22.36 33.29 9.72
N ASN A 18 -23.29 32.52 10.27
CA ASN A 18 -23.07 31.08 10.53
C ASN A 18 -22.82 30.30 9.22
N HIS A 19 -23.54 30.64 8.16
CA HIS A 19 -23.37 30.03 6.84
C HIS A 19 -22.02 30.39 6.20
N ILE A 20 -21.52 31.62 6.35
CA ILE A 20 -20.17 32.01 5.89
C ILE A 20 -19.10 31.23 6.67
N SER A 21 -19.20 31.18 8.00
CA SER A 21 -18.23 30.47 8.84
C SER A 21 -18.15 28.97 8.51
N HIS A 22 -19.30 28.33 8.26
CA HIS A 22 -19.33 26.93 7.83
C HIS A 22 -18.70 26.74 6.44
N LYS A 23 -18.94 27.66 5.50
CA LYS A 23 -18.33 27.61 4.17
C LYS A 23 -16.80 27.73 4.23
N GLU A 24 -16.27 28.62 5.05
CA GLU A 24 -14.83 28.77 5.24
C GLU A 24 -14.19 27.51 5.84
N ALA A 25 -14.81 26.91 6.85
CA ALA A 25 -14.35 25.65 7.44
C ALA A 25 -14.34 24.49 6.42
N LEU A 26 -15.39 24.41 5.59
CA LEU A 26 -15.48 23.42 4.52
C LEU A 26 -14.37 23.62 3.47
N VAL A 27 -14.09 24.87 3.07
CA VAL A 27 -13.03 25.19 2.11
C VAL A 27 -11.65 24.81 2.65
N LEU A 28 -11.33 25.13 3.91
CA LEU A 28 -10.06 24.75 4.53
C LEU A 28 -9.85 23.25 4.58
N THR A 29 -10.90 22.49 4.96
CA THR A 29 -10.87 21.02 4.97
C THR A 29 -10.62 20.47 3.56
N LYS A 30 -11.23 21.07 2.53
CA LYS A 30 -11.03 20.65 1.15
C LYS A 30 -9.60 20.91 0.67
N ILE A 31 -9.03 22.07 1.01
CA ILE A 31 -7.63 22.41 0.69
C ILE A 31 -6.67 21.41 1.33
N GLN A 32 -6.90 21.06 2.61
CA GLN A 32 -6.09 20.06 3.30
C GLN A 32 -6.17 18.68 2.62
N GLN A 33 -7.37 18.25 2.23
CA GLN A 33 -7.57 17.00 1.48
C GLN A 33 -6.81 17.01 0.15
N ILE A 34 -6.92 18.10 -0.63
CA ILE A 34 -6.22 18.23 -1.92
C ILE A 34 -4.70 18.18 -1.72
N LYS A 35 -4.18 18.89 -0.71
CA LYS A 35 -2.75 18.89 -0.39
C LYS A 35 -2.26 17.49 0.00
N HIS A 36 -3.05 16.76 0.79
CA HIS A 36 -2.75 15.39 1.17
C HIS A 36 -2.69 14.48 -0.07
N GLN A 37 -3.69 14.55 -0.94
CA GLN A 37 -3.74 13.75 -2.17
C GLN A 37 -2.55 14.04 -3.07
N LYS A 38 -2.24 15.32 -3.31
CA LYS A 38 -1.09 15.72 -4.14
C LYS A 38 0.24 15.24 -3.58
N SER A 39 0.39 15.29 -2.25
CA SER A 39 1.58 14.74 -1.60
C SER A 39 1.64 13.23 -1.84
N MET A 40 0.53 12.53 -1.64
CA MET A 40 0.48 11.08 -1.79
C MET A 40 0.80 10.63 -3.22
N ASP A 41 0.23 11.29 -4.22
CA ASP A 41 0.51 11.02 -5.63
C ASP A 41 2.00 11.25 -5.98
N TYR A 42 2.58 12.34 -5.48
CA TYR A 42 4.01 12.64 -5.65
C TYR A 42 4.89 11.54 -5.05
N TRP A 43 4.61 11.13 -3.81
CA TRP A 43 5.40 10.11 -3.13
C TRP A 43 5.24 8.72 -3.76
N LYS A 44 4.06 8.39 -4.30
CA LYS A 44 3.86 7.16 -5.09
C LYS A 44 4.77 7.13 -6.31
N GLN A 45 4.82 8.23 -7.08
CA GLN A 45 5.70 8.34 -8.25
C GLN A 45 7.17 8.19 -7.85
N LEU A 46 7.56 8.79 -6.74
CA LEU A 46 8.93 8.77 -6.25
C LEU A 46 9.37 7.37 -5.79
N VAL A 47 8.47 6.60 -5.15
CA VAL A 47 8.72 5.20 -4.79
C VAL A 47 8.84 4.32 -6.04
N ILE A 48 8.01 4.54 -7.06
CA ILE A 48 8.10 3.82 -8.34
C ILE A 48 9.43 4.14 -9.03
N ALA A 49 9.81 5.41 -9.11
CA ALA A 49 11.09 5.84 -9.69
C ALA A 49 12.29 5.25 -8.94
N GLN A 50 12.24 5.18 -7.60
CA GLN A 50 13.27 4.51 -6.81
C GLN A 50 13.39 3.03 -7.17
N GLN A 51 12.27 2.31 -7.29
CA GLN A 51 12.28 0.89 -7.66
C GLN A 51 12.80 0.67 -9.08
N GLN A 52 12.42 1.54 -10.02
CA GLN A 52 12.89 1.48 -11.41
C GLN A 52 14.37 1.86 -11.55
N SER A 53 14.89 2.67 -10.64
CA SER A 53 16.31 3.08 -10.67
C SER A 53 17.29 1.96 -10.31
N GLY A 54 16.81 0.90 -9.62
CA GLY A 54 17.68 -0.17 -9.10
C GLY A 54 18.61 0.27 -7.95
N PHE A 55 18.60 1.54 -7.55
CA PHE A 55 19.37 2.00 -6.41
C PHE A 55 18.75 1.57 -5.10
N SER A 56 19.59 1.36 -4.08
CA SER A 56 19.12 1.25 -2.70
C SER A 56 18.38 2.53 -2.30
N VAL A 57 17.44 2.43 -1.35
CA VAL A 57 16.69 3.59 -0.86
C VAL A 57 17.62 4.69 -0.35
N THR A 58 18.70 4.31 0.33
CA THR A 58 19.71 5.24 0.85
C THR A 58 20.40 6.02 -0.27
N GLU A 59 20.86 5.34 -1.32
CA GLU A 59 21.52 6.01 -2.46
C GLU A 59 20.53 6.87 -3.24
N TYR A 60 19.32 6.37 -3.48
CA TYR A 60 18.28 7.14 -4.17
C TYR A 60 17.93 8.43 -3.39
N CYS A 61 17.74 8.32 -2.07
CA CYS A 61 17.47 9.48 -1.23
C CYS A 61 18.62 10.49 -1.26
N ARG A 62 19.87 10.03 -1.26
CA ARG A 62 21.05 10.89 -1.36
C ARG A 62 21.13 11.61 -2.71
N GLN A 63 20.83 10.91 -3.82
CA GLN A 63 20.89 11.49 -5.17
C GLN A 63 19.78 12.51 -5.43
N GLN A 64 18.57 12.27 -4.92
CA GLN A 64 17.40 13.11 -5.15
C GLN A 64 17.20 14.18 -4.05
N ASP A 65 18.17 14.34 -3.15
CA ASP A 65 18.11 15.24 -1.98
C ASP A 65 16.85 15.04 -1.11
N ILE A 66 16.53 13.78 -0.85
CA ILE A 66 15.35 13.39 -0.08
C ILE A 66 15.78 12.96 1.31
N LYS A 67 15.06 13.46 2.31
CA LYS A 67 15.23 12.99 3.68
C LYS A 67 14.81 11.53 3.80
N TYR A 68 15.74 10.68 4.23
CA TYR A 68 15.50 9.25 4.46
C TYR A 68 14.25 8.97 5.30
N ASN A 69 14.08 9.70 6.40
CA ASN A 69 12.91 9.54 7.28
C ASN A 69 11.59 9.91 6.59
N ALA A 70 11.61 10.91 5.71
CA ALA A 70 10.41 11.29 4.95
C ALA A 70 10.05 10.17 3.96
N PHE A 71 11.03 9.60 3.26
CA PHE A 71 10.81 8.49 2.35
C PHE A 71 10.09 7.32 3.04
N TYR A 72 10.61 6.85 4.18
CA TYR A 72 9.99 5.73 4.91
C TYR A 72 8.63 6.10 5.53
N TYR A 73 8.44 7.34 5.96
CA TYR A 73 7.16 7.83 6.42
C TYR A 73 6.09 7.72 5.33
N TRP A 74 6.37 8.22 4.12
CA TRP A 74 5.42 8.16 3.01
C TRP A 74 5.27 6.76 2.44
N LEU A 75 6.34 5.96 2.42
CA LEU A 75 6.25 4.55 2.04
C LEU A 75 5.29 3.78 2.97
N ARG A 76 5.34 4.05 4.27
CA ARG A 76 4.39 3.49 5.23
C ARG A 76 2.96 3.94 4.91
N LYS A 77 2.74 5.24 4.68
CA LYS A 77 1.41 5.77 4.34
C LYS A 77 0.82 5.16 3.08
N ILE A 78 1.63 4.99 2.04
CA ILE A 78 1.23 4.36 0.78
C ILE A 78 0.82 2.89 1.02
N ARG A 79 1.56 2.16 1.87
CA ARG A 79 1.21 0.77 2.23
C ARG A 79 -0.09 0.66 3.02
N GLU A 80 -0.31 1.58 3.96
CA GLU A 80 -1.57 1.69 4.71
C GLU A 80 -2.76 1.89 3.76
N GLU A 81 -2.65 2.84 2.82
CA GLU A 81 -3.68 3.10 1.81
C GLU A 81 -3.95 1.89 0.90
N ALA A 82 -2.88 1.20 0.47
CA ALA A 82 -3.01 0.00 -0.34
C ALA A 82 -3.73 -1.13 0.41
N LEU A 83 -3.43 -1.30 1.70
CA LEU A 83 -4.09 -2.31 2.55
C LEU A 83 -5.57 -1.99 2.77
N GLU A 84 -5.93 -0.73 2.99
CA GLU A 84 -7.32 -0.28 3.11
C GLU A 84 -8.12 -0.49 1.82
N SER A 85 -7.46 -0.44 0.66
CA SER A 85 -8.09 -0.66 -0.65
C SER A 85 -8.32 -2.14 -0.99
N LEU A 86 -7.69 -3.07 -0.29
CA LEU A 86 -7.88 -4.50 -0.53
C LEU A 86 -9.26 -4.95 0.00
N PRO A 87 -10.04 -5.69 -0.80
CA PRO A 87 -11.26 -6.32 -0.32
C PRO A 87 -10.92 -7.24 0.85
N GLN A 88 -11.56 -7.04 2.01
CA GLN A 88 -11.39 -7.94 3.15
C GLN A 88 -11.83 -9.34 2.72
N LEU A 89 -10.86 -10.25 2.56
CA LEU A 89 -11.16 -11.68 2.45
C LEU A 89 -11.78 -12.10 3.79
N PRO A 90 -12.91 -12.83 3.81
CA PRO A 90 -13.54 -13.22 5.07
C PRO A 90 -12.53 -13.97 5.93
N GLU A 91 -12.24 -13.41 7.11
CA GLU A 91 -11.41 -14.05 8.12
C GLU A 91 -12.01 -15.41 8.46
N LYS A 92 -11.32 -16.48 8.08
CA LYS A 92 -11.66 -17.81 8.56
C LYS A 92 -11.22 -17.87 10.03
N SER A 93 -12.21 -17.70 10.89
CA SER A 93 -12.12 -17.73 12.33
C SER A 93 -11.27 -18.88 12.86
N THR A 94 -10.40 -18.50 13.79
CA THR A 94 -9.72 -19.28 14.82
C THR A 94 -10.49 -20.55 15.23
N THR A 95 -9.87 -21.71 15.01
CA THR A 95 -10.09 -22.90 15.84
C THR A 95 -8.73 -23.46 16.29
N ASN A 96 -8.46 -23.21 17.58
CA ASN A 96 -7.59 -23.89 18.54
C ASN A 96 -6.68 -25.05 18.04
N PRO A 97 -5.38 -25.09 18.34
CA PRO A 97 -4.54 -26.26 18.12
C PRO A 97 -4.87 -27.34 19.16
N GLN A 98 -5.80 -28.23 18.86
CA GLN A 98 -5.98 -29.46 19.62
C GLN A 98 -4.99 -30.51 19.11
N VAL A 99 -4.00 -30.79 19.94
CA VAL A 99 -3.10 -31.95 19.80
C VAL A 99 -3.96 -33.21 19.84
N ALA A 100 -4.05 -33.92 18.70
CA ALA A 100 -4.70 -35.23 18.62
C ALA A 100 -3.67 -36.28 18.24
N VAL A 101 -3.61 -37.28 19.11
CA VAL A 101 -2.66 -38.38 19.21
C VAL A 101 -2.68 -39.28 17.97
N LEU A 102 -1.50 -39.81 17.67
CA LEU A 102 -1.20 -40.85 16.69
C LEU A 102 -2.24 -41.98 16.68
N SER A 103 -2.73 -42.34 15.50
CA SER A 103 -3.25 -43.69 15.24
C SER A 103 -2.92 -44.07 13.80
N ALA A 104 -2.06 -45.07 13.69
CA ALA A 104 -1.55 -45.62 12.45
C ALA A 104 -2.66 -46.38 11.70
N THR A 105 -2.90 -46.04 10.44
CA THR A 105 -3.37 -46.98 9.40
C THR A 105 -2.99 -46.42 8.02
N THR A 106 -2.23 -47.21 7.28
CA THR A 106 -1.78 -47.09 5.88
C THR A 106 -2.98 -46.93 4.90
N VAL A 107 -2.96 -46.28 3.74
CA VAL A 107 -2.09 -46.37 2.55
C VAL A 107 -2.36 -45.18 1.59
N THR A 108 -1.31 -44.72 0.89
CA THR A 108 -1.23 -43.95 -0.39
C THR A 108 -1.57 -42.45 -0.50
N ALA A 109 -0.48 -41.68 -0.65
CA ALA A 109 -0.23 -40.68 -1.71
C ALA A 109 -0.85 -39.27 -1.59
N ALA A 110 -0.13 -38.39 -0.90
CA ALA A 110 0.52 -37.28 -1.58
C ALA A 110 1.81 -36.97 -0.82
N VAL A 111 2.94 -37.22 -1.48
CA VAL A 111 4.28 -36.92 -0.97
C VAL A 111 4.35 -35.41 -0.75
N GLN A 112 4.23 -34.97 0.50
CA GLN A 112 4.70 -33.66 0.91
C GLN A 112 6.21 -33.75 0.93
N THR A 113 6.81 -33.60 -0.24
CA THR A 113 8.23 -33.34 -0.36
C THR A 113 8.44 -32.02 0.38
N GLN A 114 9.11 -32.07 1.52
CA GLN A 114 9.82 -30.91 2.06
C GLN A 114 10.90 -30.54 1.05
N SER A 115 10.50 -29.95 -0.08
CA SER A 115 11.42 -29.34 -1.02
C SER A 115 11.70 -27.95 -0.48
N SER A 116 12.96 -27.71 -0.11
CA SER A 116 13.57 -26.41 0.10
C SER A 116 13.32 -25.54 -1.14
N SER A 117 12.22 -24.77 -1.15
CA SER A 117 11.95 -23.80 -2.21
C SER A 117 12.35 -22.40 -1.76
N LEU A 118 13.04 -21.70 -2.65
CA LEU A 118 13.50 -20.33 -2.47
C LEU A 118 12.61 -19.43 -3.32
N LYS A 119 11.91 -18.49 -2.67
CA LYS A 119 11.03 -17.52 -3.34
C LYS A 119 11.76 -16.20 -3.55
N LEU A 120 11.84 -15.78 -4.80
CA LEU A 120 12.47 -14.54 -5.27
C LEU A 120 11.38 -13.56 -5.73
N PHE A 121 11.58 -12.29 -5.43
CA PHE A 121 10.72 -11.21 -5.89
C PHE A 121 11.52 -10.26 -6.78
N CYS A 122 11.09 -10.12 -8.03
CA CYS A 122 11.69 -9.23 -9.02
C CYS A 122 10.59 -8.28 -9.52
N GLY A 123 10.41 -7.16 -8.82
CA GLY A 123 9.33 -6.21 -9.10
C GLY A 123 7.95 -6.88 -8.97
N PRO A 124 7.13 -6.92 -10.04
CA PRO A 124 5.80 -7.55 -10.01
C PRO A 124 5.84 -9.09 -10.13
N VAL A 125 7.00 -9.69 -10.39
CA VAL A 125 7.13 -11.13 -10.64
C VAL A 125 7.60 -11.85 -9.37
N SER A 126 6.88 -12.93 -9.01
CA SER A 126 7.30 -13.88 -7.96
C SER A 126 7.79 -15.16 -8.62
N LEU A 127 9.03 -15.55 -8.36
CA LEU A 127 9.63 -16.77 -8.87
C LEU A 127 9.91 -17.73 -7.71
N GLU A 128 9.49 -18.99 -7.84
CA GLU A 128 9.79 -20.04 -6.87
C GLU A 128 10.79 -21.02 -7.49
N VAL A 129 11.93 -21.17 -6.83
CA VAL A 129 13.05 -22.01 -7.27
C VAL A 129 13.16 -23.18 -6.30
N ASN A 130 13.27 -24.39 -6.83
CA ASN A 130 13.51 -25.60 -6.03
C ASN A 130 14.83 -26.26 -6.46
N GLU A 131 15.25 -27.29 -5.72
CA GLU A 131 16.48 -28.05 -6.03
C GLU A 131 16.46 -28.74 -7.40
N GLN A 132 15.28 -28.90 -8.02
CA GLN A 132 15.11 -29.51 -9.34
C GLN A 132 15.20 -28.50 -10.49
N THR A 133 15.29 -27.20 -10.18
CA THR A 133 15.39 -26.15 -11.19
C THR A 133 16.82 -26.11 -11.73
N SER A 134 17.01 -26.44 -13.01
CA SER A 134 18.33 -26.37 -13.63
C SER A 134 18.84 -24.92 -13.68
N ASN A 135 20.16 -24.75 -13.53
CA ASN A 135 20.78 -23.44 -13.60
C ASN A 135 20.53 -22.76 -14.94
N GLU A 136 20.54 -23.52 -16.04
CA GLU A 136 20.27 -23.01 -17.39
C GLU A 136 18.85 -22.45 -17.52
N MET A 137 17.85 -23.18 -17.03
CA MET A 137 16.46 -22.72 -17.06
C MET A 137 16.27 -21.49 -16.17
N LEU A 138 16.89 -21.47 -14.99
CA LEU A 138 16.86 -20.32 -14.09
C LEU A 138 17.48 -19.09 -14.75
N MET A 139 18.67 -19.23 -15.32
CA MET A 139 19.39 -18.15 -16.01
C MET A 139 18.61 -17.62 -17.22
N GLN A 140 18.03 -18.50 -18.03
CA GLN A 140 17.24 -18.10 -19.19
C GLN A 140 15.96 -17.38 -18.76
N THR A 141 15.29 -17.87 -17.71
CA THR A 141 14.10 -17.23 -17.14
C THR A 141 14.43 -15.84 -16.59
N LEU A 142 15.53 -15.70 -15.84
CA LEU A 142 15.99 -14.41 -15.32
C LEU A 142 16.37 -13.44 -16.45
N ARG A 143 17.00 -13.93 -17.52
CA ARG A 143 17.29 -13.13 -18.72
C ARG A 143 16.02 -12.61 -19.39
N CYS A 144 15.02 -13.47 -19.61
CA CYS A 144 13.74 -13.07 -20.19
C CYS A 144 13.01 -12.04 -19.30
N ILE A 145 13.00 -12.26 -17.99
CA ILE A 145 12.39 -11.31 -17.04
C ILE A 145 13.11 -9.95 -17.12
N LYS A 146 14.44 -9.93 -17.19
CA LYS A 146 15.22 -8.70 -17.38
C LYS A 146 14.87 -7.97 -18.68
N GLU A 147 14.72 -8.69 -19.78
CA GLU A 147 14.38 -8.11 -21.09
C GLU A 147 12.95 -7.54 -21.13
N VAL A 148 11.99 -8.24 -20.53
CA VAL A 148 10.57 -7.84 -20.56
C VAL A 148 10.28 -6.68 -19.60
N PHE A 149 10.91 -6.69 -18.42
CA PHE A 149 10.59 -5.74 -17.35
C PHE A 149 11.65 -4.65 -17.15
N GLY A 150 12.81 -4.72 -17.82
CA GLY A 150 13.87 -3.73 -17.69
C GLY A 150 14.47 -3.63 -16.28
N ILE A 151 14.29 -4.67 -15.45
CA ILE A 151 14.74 -4.68 -14.06
C ILE A 151 16.24 -4.95 -14.04
N CYS A 152 17.02 -3.99 -13.55
CA CYS A 152 18.47 -4.09 -13.36
C CYS A 152 18.83 -4.90 -12.11
#